data_AF-A0A1I4RGD1-F1
#
_entry.id   AF-A0A1I4RGD1-F1
#
_cell.length_a   1.000
_cell.length_b   1.000
_cell.length_c   1.000
_cell.angle_alpha   90.00
_cell.angle_beta   90.00
_cell.angle_gamma   90.00
#
_symmetry.space_group_name_H-M   'P 1'
#
loop_
_entity.id
_entity.type
_entity.pdbx_description
1 polymer ?
#
loop_
_entity_poly.entity_id
_entity_poly.type
_entity_poly.pdbx_seq_one_letter_code
_entity_poly.pdbx_strand_id
1 'polypeptide(L)' 'MDTFDPDRACQVHDGLNDQLIEWRPQWAAAYREHAAKWDEGVVSWDGLLLDGWTPTMLEHPCGH' A
#
# COMPACT_ATOMS: atom_id res chain seq x y z
N MET A 1 0.71 -0.49 8.97
CA MET A 1 0.46 -1.37 7.80
C MET A 1 -0.52 -2.53 8.04
N ASP A 2 -0.89 -2.87 9.28
CA ASP A 2 -1.77 -4.04 9.56
C ASP A 2 -3.15 -4.05 8.90
N THR A 3 -3.70 -2.87 8.56
CA THR A 3 -5.01 -2.73 7.91
C THR A 3 -4.92 -2.59 6.39
N PHE A 4 -3.72 -2.63 5.83
CA PHE A 4 -3.47 -2.45 4.41
C PHE A 4 -4.07 -3.59 3.59
N ASP A 5 -4.93 -3.25 2.62
CA ASP A 5 -5.49 -4.21 1.67
C ASP A 5 -4.79 -4.05 0.31
N PRO A 6 -3.86 -4.96 -0.04
CA PRO A 6 -3.11 -4.86 -1.28
C PRO A 6 -3.97 -5.12 -2.53
N ASP A 7 -5.17 -5.70 -2.41
CA ASP A 7 -6.06 -5.92 -3.57
C ASP A 7 -6.86 -4.67 -3.97
N ARG A 8 -6.78 -3.59 -3.19
CA ARG A 8 -7.51 -2.35 -3.44
C ARG A 8 -6.59 -1.25 -3.93
N ALA A 9 -7.06 -0.46 -4.88
CA ALA A 9 -6.35 0.76 -5.29
C ALA A 9 -6.30 1.73 -4.09
N CYS A 10 -5.09 2.15 -3.74
CA CYS A 10 -4.84 3.05 -2.61
C CYS A 10 -3.61 3.92 -2.90
N GLN A 11 -3.33 4.88 -2.03
CA GLN A 11 -2.05 5.56 -2.00
C GLN A 11 -1.21 4.98 -0.87
N VAL A 12 0.03 4.61 -1.16
CA VAL A 12 0.98 4.11 -0.18
C VAL A 12 2.10 5.11 -0.02
N HIS A 13 2.50 5.37 1.21
CA HIS A 13 3.62 6.23 1.55
C HIS A 13 4.89 5.40 1.62
N ASP A 14 5.88 5.79 0.82
CA ASP A 14 7.25 5.31 0.90
C ASP A 14 8.09 6.27 1.73
N GLY A 15 8.43 5.85 2.95
CA GLY A 15 9.27 6.62 3.87
C GLY A 15 10.74 6.66 3.48
N LEU A 16 11.18 5.81 2.53
CA LEU A 16 12.56 5.84 2.04
C LEU A 16 12.81 7.09 1.17
N ASN A 17 11.90 7.39 0.25
CA ASN A 17 11.98 8.54 -0.65
C ASN A 17 11.07 9.71 -0.25
N ASP A 18 10.26 9.56 0.81
CA ASP A 18 9.25 10.52 1.28
C ASP A 18 8.24 10.85 0.18
N GLN A 19 7.63 9.82 -0.40
CA GLN A 19 6.72 9.95 -1.55
C GLN A 19 5.45 9.12 -1.41
N LEU A 20 4.36 9.63 -1.99
CA LEU A 20 3.11 8.90 -2.15
C LEU A 20 3.09 8.18 -3.50
N ILE A 21 2.97 6.86 -3.46
CA ILE A 21 2.91 5.96 -4.59
C ILE A 21 1.46 5.54 -4.81
N GLU A 22 0.98 5.59 -6.05
CA GLU A 22 -0.30 5.00 -6.42
C GLU A 22 -0.16 3.47 -6.41
N TRP A 23 -0.76 2.84 -5.42
CA TRP A 23 -0.82 1.40 -5.31
C TRP A 23 -1.84 0.81 -6.27
N ARG A 24 -1.41 -0.21 -7.02
CA ARG A 24 -2.26 -0.91 -7.98
C ARG A 24 -2.48 -2.36 -7.54
N PRO A 25 -3.73 -2.88 -7.60
CA PRO A 25 -4.05 -4.27 -7.24
C PRO A 25 -3.22 -5.34 -7.96
N GLN A 26 -2.72 -5.02 -9.16
CA GLN A 26 -1.82 -5.89 -9.92
C GLN A 26 -0.50 -6.21 -9.17
N TRP A 27 -0.09 -5.39 -8.21
CA TRP A 27 1.08 -5.62 -7.37
C TRP A 27 0.78 -6.50 -6.15
N ALA A 28 -0.49 -6.81 -5.86
CA ALA A 28 -0.89 -7.53 -4.66
C ALA A 28 -0.25 -8.93 -4.54
N ALA A 29 -0.12 -9.64 -5.66
CA ALA A 29 0.53 -10.94 -5.69
C ALA A 29 2.02 -10.82 -5.32
N ALA A 30 2.75 -9.94 -6.03
CA ALA A 30 4.17 -9.69 -5.77
C ALA A 30 4.41 -9.14 -4.35
N TYR A 31 3.49 -8.33 -3.82
CA TYR A 31 3.53 -7.86 -2.44
C TYR A 31 3.45 -9.01 -1.45
N ARG A 32 2.48 -9.91 -1.60
CA ARG A 32 2.35 -11.06 -0.68
C ARG A 32 3.55 -12.00 -0.71
N GLU A 33 4.20 -12.12 -1.87
CA GLU A 33 5.35 -13.02 -2.03
C GLU A 33 6.68 -12.40 -1.57
N HIS A 34 6.87 -11.09 -1.78
CA HIS A 34 8.15 -10.43 -1.56
C HIS A 34 8.17 -9.40 -0.43
N ALA A 35 7.01 -8.97 0.08
CA ALA A 35 6.96 -8.04 1.19
C ALA A 35 7.49 -8.70 2.46
N ALA A 36 8.38 -7.99 3.15
CA ALA A 36 8.94 -8.41 4.41
C ALA A 36 8.70 -7.33 5.46
N LYS A 37 8.36 -7.74 6.68
CA LYS A 37 8.29 -6.80 7.81
C LYS A 37 9.70 -6.24 8.06
N TRP A 38 9.81 -4.92 8.02
CA TRP A 38 11.06 -4.21 8.32
C TRP A 38 11.09 -3.73 9.76
N ASP A 39 10.04 -3.03 10.19
CA ASP A 39 9.90 -2.49 11.56
C ASP A 39 8.43 -2.51 12.01
N GLU A 40 8.10 -1.92 13.16
CA GLU A 40 6.74 -1.78 13.63
C GLU A 40 5.95 -0.84 12.70
N GLY A 41 4.96 -1.39 12.00
CA GLY A 41 4.17 -0.63 11.04
C GLY A 41 4.83 -0.37 9.68
N VAL A 42 6.09 -0.78 9.48
CA VAL A 42 6.87 -0.57 8.25
C VAL A 42 7.13 -1.89 7.51
N VAL A 43 6.87 -1.88 6.20
CA VAL A 43 7.07 -3.03 5.32
C VAL A 43 8.12 -2.70 4.25
N SER A 44 9.10 -3.57 4.09
CA SER A 44 10.04 -3.50 2.96
C SER A 44 9.49 -4.29 1.77
N TRP A 45 9.40 -3.65 0.61
CA TRP A 45 8.93 -4.29 -0.61
C TRP A 45 9.51 -3.61 -1.86
N ASP A 46 10.07 -4.38 -2.79
CA ASP A 46 10.66 -3.89 -4.06
C ASP A 46 11.71 -2.76 -3.90
N GLY A 47 12.40 -2.72 -2.75
CA GLY A 47 13.35 -1.66 -2.40
C GLY A 47 12.74 -0.40 -1.81
N LEU A 48 11.44 -0.40 -1.53
CA LEU A 48 10.69 0.67 -0.85
C LEU A 48 10.50 0.34 0.64
N LEU A 49 10.24 1.37 1.44
CA LEU A 49 9.86 1.26 2.85
C LEU A 49 8.46 1.85 3.05
N LEU A 50 7.46 0.97 2.99
CA LEU A 50 6.06 1.35 3.09
C LEU A 50 5.69 1.51 4.57
N ASP A 51 5.48 2.75 5.02
CA ASP A 51 5.14 3.07 6.42
C ASP A 51 3.69 3.58 6.59
N GLY A 52 3.05 4.04 5.51
CA GLY A 52 1.68 4.57 5.55
C GLY A 52 0.86 4.19 4.33
N TRP A 53 -0.47 4.16 4.45
CA TRP A 53 -1.36 4.01 3.30
C TRP A 53 -2.68 4.74 3.54
N THR A 54 -3.33 5.16 2.46
CA THR A 54 -4.65 5.81 2.48
C THR A 54 -5.50 5.24 1.34
N PRO A 55 -6.75 4.82 1.59
CA PRO A 55 -7.62 4.35 0.52
C PRO A 55 -7.88 5.49 -0.47
N THR A 56 -7.70 5.23 -1.77
CA THR A 56 -8.16 6.17 -2.79
C THR A 56 -9.68 6.03 -2.78
N MET A 57 -10.39 6.98 -2.17
CA MET A 57 -11.86 7.00 -2.16
C MET A 57 -12.39 7.20 -3.59
N LEU A 58 -12.34 6.16 -4.41
CA LEU A 58 -13.02 6.10 -5.71
C LEU A 58 -14.10 5.01 -5.70
N GLU A 59 -14.62 4.66 -4.52
CA GLU A 59 -15.92 3.99 -4.40
C GLU A 59 -16.92 5.07 -4.00
N HIS A 60 -17.43 5.82 -4.99
CA HIS A 60 -18.69 6.53 -4.81
C HIS A 60 -19.74 5.48 -4.42
N PRO A 61 -20.42 5.58 -3.26
CA PRO A 61 -21.72 4.95 -3.15
C PRO A 61 -22.67 5.79 -4.02
N CYS A 62 -22.73 5.50 -5.32
CA CYS A 62 -23.92 5.86 -6.09
C CYS A 62 -25.05 4.94 -5.63
N GLY A 63 -25.62 5.29 -4.48
CA GLY A 63 -26.83 4.71 -3.92
C GLY A 63 -27.84 5.82 -3.65
N HIS A 64 -28.74 6.06 -4.60
CA HIS A 64 -30.14 6.33 -4.32
C HIS A 64 -31.02 5.93 -5.51
#